data_AF-A0ABD6A9I0-F1
#
_entry.id   AF-A0ABD6A9I0-F1
#
_cell.length_a   1.000
_cell.length_b   1.000
_cell.length_c   1.000
_cell.angle_alpha   90.00
_cell.angle_beta   90.00
_cell.angle_gamma   90.00
#
_symmetry.space_group_name_H-M   'P 1'
#
loop_
_entity.id
_entity.type
_entity.pdbx_description
1 polymer ?
#
loop_
_entity_poly.entity_id
_entity_poly.type
_entity_poly.pdbx_seq_one_letter_code
_entity_poly.pdbx_strand_id
1 'polypeptide(L)'
;MTEYEQEWTTERGLPPCCRLRVAMTKRRGTPVRFVVQLEYWHAGRWLEVARSDHDVDGPTYRNVEVVGLHLDLYHPEKGQVAKRTLSRPLPAKEAMGRAERYLRANAQNYVTRFERWL
;
A
#
# COMPACT_ATOMS: atom_id res chain seq x y z
N MET A 1 2.14 8.87 -19.66
CA MET A 1 2.69 7.55 -19.25
C MET A 1 2.30 7.35 -17.80
N THR A 2 1.60 6.27 -17.48
CA THR A 2 1.35 5.89 -16.09
C THR A 2 2.66 5.46 -15.44
N GLU A 3 2.81 5.70 -14.13
CA GLU A 3 4.01 5.29 -13.36
C GLU A 3 4.16 3.75 -13.33
N TYR A 4 3.06 3.02 -13.53
CA TYR A 4 2.96 1.57 -13.49
C TYR A 4 2.38 1.01 -14.80
N GLU A 5 2.73 -0.23 -15.14
CA GLU A 5 2.19 -0.95 -16.30
C GLU A 5 0.74 -1.40 -16.10
N GLN A 6 0.37 -1.72 -14.86
CA GLN A 6 -0.95 -2.19 -14.47
C GLN A 6 -1.42 -1.43 -13.25
N GLU A 7 -2.69 -1.03 -13.23
CA GLU A 7 -3.33 -0.39 -12.09
C GLU A 7 -4.81 -0.78 -12.03
N TRP A 8 -5.30 -1.09 -10.84
CA TRP A 8 -6.72 -1.33 -10.58
C TRP A 8 -7.10 -0.99 -9.15
N THR A 9 -8.41 -0.92 -8.89
CA THR A 9 -8.96 -0.75 -7.56
C THR A 9 -9.92 -1.88 -7.21
N THR A 10 -10.11 -2.12 -5.92
CA THR A 10 -11.08 -3.12 -5.44
C THR A 10 -11.57 -2.80 -4.04
N GLU A 11 -12.86 -2.96 -3.81
CA GLU A 11 -13.53 -2.74 -2.52
C GLU A 11 -13.73 -4.06 -1.74
N ARG A 12 -13.42 -5.20 -2.38
CA ARG A 12 -13.77 -6.54 -1.87
C ARG A 12 -13.16 -6.81 -0.50
N GLY A 13 -13.99 -7.07 0.52
CA GLY A 13 -13.49 -7.39 1.85
C GLY A 13 -12.79 -6.22 2.55
N LEU A 14 -13.20 -4.99 2.23
CA LEU A 14 -12.81 -3.77 2.93
C LEU A 14 -14.03 -3.14 3.63
N PRO A 15 -13.81 -2.26 4.62
CA PRO A 15 -14.89 -1.49 5.22
C PRO A 15 -15.62 -0.60 4.21
N PRO A 16 -16.81 -0.07 4.53
CA PRO A 16 -17.48 0.93 3.71
C PRO A 16 -16.59 2.13 3.41
N CYS A 17 -16.84 2.78 2.28
CA CYS A 17 -16.07 3.94 1.81
C CYS A 17 -14.57 3.67 1.64
N CYS A 18 -14.13 2.41 1.62
CA CYS A 18 -12.73 2.04 1.43
C CYS A 18 -12.49 1.32 0.11
N ARG A 19 -11.32 1.53 -0.47
CA ARG A 19 -10.81 0.71 -1.57
C ARG A 19 -9.34 0.40 -1.39
N LEU A 20 -8.89 -0.67 -2.03
CA LEU A 20 -7.48 -0.92 -2.25
C LEU A 20 -7.14 -0.52 -3.67
N ARG A 21 -6.19 0.41 -3.81
CA ARG A 21 -5.51 0.72 -5.06
C ARG A 21 -4.27 -0.14 -5.15
N VAL A 22 -4.13 -0.86 -6.27
CA VAL A 22 -2.96 -1.69 -6.56
C VAL A 22 -2.41 -1.27 -7.91
N ALA A 23 -1.12 -0.98 -7.97
CA ALA A 23 -0.44 -0.72 -9.22
C ALA A 23 0.93 -1.41 -9.24
N MET A 24 1.35 -1.91 -10.41
CA MET A 24 2.62 -2.63 -10.53
C MET A 24 3.24 -2.57 -11.92
N THR A 25 4.54 -2.81 -11.95
CA THR A 25 5.37 -3.02 -13.14
C THR A 25 6.18 -4.30 -12.94
N LYS A 26 6.27 -5.14 -13.98
CA LYS A 26 6.99 -6.41 -13.91
C LYS A 26 8.14 -6.47 -14.91
N ARG A 27 9.23 -7.14 -14.55
CA ARG A 27 10.26 -7.60 -15.49
C ARG A 27 10.35 -9.11 -15.43
N ARG A 28 10.19 -9.78 -16.58
CA ARG A 28 10.23 -11.26 -16.70
C ARG A 28 9.31 -11.97 -15.68
N GLY A 29 8.13 -11.41 -15.44
CA GLY A 29 7.14 -11.94 -14.50
C GLY A 29 7.39 -11.64 -13.01
N THR A 30 8.50 -10.97 -12.67
CA THR A 30 8.80 -10.54 -11.29
C THR A 30 8.37 -9.07 -11.12
N PRO A 31 7.59 -8.72 -10.07
CA PRO A 31 7.35 -7.32 -9.73
C PRO A 31 8.66 -6.60 -9.45
N VAL A 32 8.93 -5.51 -10.16
CA VAL A 32 10.09 -4.62 -9.92
C VAL A 32 9.69 -3.32 -9.27
N ARG A 33 8.41 -2.96 -9.39
CA ARG A 33 7.79 -1.83 -8.71
C ARG A 33 6.34 -2.20 -8.41
N PHE A 34 5.86 -1.94 -7.21
CA PHE A 34 4.43 -2.02 -6.91
C PHE A 34 4.05 -1.05 -5.81
N VAL A 35 2.75 -0.74 -5.76
CA VAL A 35 2.09 -0.08 -4.63
C VAL A 35 0.82 -0.83 -4.31
N VAL A 36 0.56 -1.01 -3.02
CA VAL A 36 -0.70 -1.50 -2.46
C VAL A 36 -1.14 -0.48 -1.41
N GLN A 37 -2.24 0.22 -1.69
CA GLN A 37 -2.67 1.39 -0.93
C GLN A 37 -4.12 1.26 -0.50
N LEU A 38 -4.36 1.32 0.81
CA LEU A 38 -5.69 1.46 1.38
C LEU A 38 -6.10 2.93 1.31
N GLU A 39 -7.24 3.19 0.71
CA GLU A 39 -7.80 4.52 0.51
C GLU A 39 -9.20 4.62 1.12
N TYR A 40 -9.54 5.81 1.59
CA TYR A 40 -10.83 6.14 2.18
C TYR A 40 -11.49 7.29 1.43
N TRP A 41 -12.77 7.15 1.07
CA TRP A 41 -13.54 8.17 0.38
C TRP A 41 -14.07 9.19 1.38
N HIS A 42 -13.62 10.43 1.27
CA HIS A 42 -14.07 11.53 2.11
C HIS A 42 -14.07 12.85 1.33
N ALA A 43 -15.13 13.64 1.51
CA ALA A 43 -15.28 14.96 0.87
C ALA A 43 -15.01 14.97 -0.66
N GLY A 44 -15.53 13.97 -1.38
CA GLY A 44 -15.43 13.89 -2.84
C GLY A 44 -14.07 13.46 -3.38
N ARG A 45 -13.16 12.97 -2.53
CA ARG A 45 -11.84 12.47 -2.92
C ARG A 45 -11.44 11.20 -2.17
N TRP A 46 -10.53 10.44 -2.78
CA TRP A 46 -9.87 9.31 -2.14
C TRP A 46 -8.65 9.81 -1.36
N LEU A 47 -8.62 9.51 -0.07
CA LEU A 47 -7.52 9.84 0.82
C LEU A 47 -6.68 8.60 1.11
N GLU A 48 -5.37 8.77 1.17
CA GLU A 48 -4.45 7.69 1.52
C GLU A 48 -4.56 7.40 3.03
N VAL A 49 -4.80 6.14 3.40
CA VAL A 49 -4.85 5.69 4.79
C VAL A 49 -3.56 4.98 5.17
N ALA A 50 -3.17 4.01 4.34
CA ALA A 50 -1.98 3.21 4.54
C ALA A 50 -1.43 2.72 3.19
N ARG A 51 -0.10 2.70 3.04
CA ARG A 51 0.57 2.32 1.79
C ARG A 51 1.70 1.35 2.07
N SER A 52 1.80 0.31 1.25
CA SER A 52 2.99 -0.52 1.14
C SER A 52 3.48 -0.45 -0.29
N ASP A 53 4.78 -0.25 -0.48
CA ASP A 53 5.37 -0.12 -1.81
C ASP A 53 6.67 -0.88 -1.94
N HIS A 54 7.04 -1.09 -3.19
CA HIS A 54 8.30 -1.69 -3.61
C HIS A 54 8.82 -0.95 -4.83
N ASP A 55 10.12 -0.71 -4.86
CA ASP A 55 10.84 -0.22 -6.04
C ASP A 55 12.27 -0.76 -6.00
N VAL A 56 12.62 -1.67 -6.91
CA VAL A 56 13.96 -2.29 -6.97
C VAL A 56 15.03 -1.30 -7.43
N ASP A 57 14.64 -0.37 -8.31
CA ASP A 57 15.51 0.66 -8.89
C ASP A 57 15.43 1.98 -8.07
N GLY A 58 14.59 2.01 -7.03
CA GLY A 58 14.41 3.15 -6.14
C GLY A 58 15.36 3.15 -4.93
N PRO A 59 15.14 4.06 -3.95
CA PRO A 59 15.90 4.07 -2.70
C PRO A 59 15.83 2.72 -1.98
N THR A 60 16.93 2.31 -1.33
CA THR A 60 17.05 1.00 -0.65
C THR A 60 15.91 0.69 0.31
N TYR A 61 15.34 1.70 0.99
CA TYR A 61 14.23 1.53 1.93
C TYR A 61 12.89 1.13 1.27
N ARG A 62 12.82 1.12 -0.07
CA ARG A 62 11.69 0.64 -0.88
C ARG A 62 11.99 -0.72 -1.54
N ASN A 63 13.18 -1.28 -1.34
CA ASN A 63 13.49 -2.60 -1.88
C ASN A 63 13.13 -3.70 -0.87
N VAL A 64 12.00 -4.38 -1.09
CA VAL A 64 11.48 -5.41 -0.19
C VAL A 64 12.42 -6.61 -0.05
N GLU A 65 13.29 -6.85 -1.04
CA GLU A 65 14.28 -7.92 -1.00
C GLU A 65 15.50 -7.55 -0.15
N VAL A 66 15.66 -6.27 0.20
CA VAL A 66 16.76 -5.76 1.04
C VAL A 66 16.29 -5.40 2.44
N VAL A 67 15.15 -4.72 2.57
CA VAL A 67 14.65 -4.20 3.87
C VAL A 67 13.37 -4.88 4.36
N GLY A 68 12.69 -5.65 3.50
CA GLY A 68 11.39 -6.24 3.80
C GLY A 68 10.21 -5.32 3.46
N LEU A 69 9.00 -5.78 3.77
CA LEU A 69 7.79 -4.97 3.58
C LEU A 69 7.68 -3.93 4.68
N HIS A 70 7.40 -2.70 4.25
CA HIS A 70 7.00 -1.64 5.15
C HIS A 70 5.55 -1.22 4.89
N LEU A 71 4.97 -0.57 5.90
CA LEU A 71 3.68 0.08 5.82
C LEU A 71 3.79 1.51 6.31
N ASP A 72 3.53 2.44 5.42
CA ASP A 72 3.42 3.85 5.71
C ASP A 72 1.97 4.18 6.08
N LEU A 73 1.77 4.96 7.14
CA LEU A 73 0.46 5.39 7.62
C LEU A 73 0.32 6.89 7.41
N TYR A 74 -0.85 7.31 6.94
CA TYR A 74 -1.10 8.68 6.50
C TYR A 74 -2.14 9.35 7.36
N HIS A 75 -1.99 10.65 7.55
CA HIS A 75 -2.96 11.57 8.12
C HIS A 75 -3.59 12.38 6.98
N PRO A 76 -4.90 12.66 7.00
CA PRO A 76 -5.61 13.30 5.89
C PRO A 76 -4.99 14.63 5.44
N GLU A 77 -4.45 15.41 6.38
CA GLU A 77 -3.85 16.73 6.09
C GLU A 77 -2.32 16.80 6.19
N LYS A 78 -1.69 15.93 6.99
CA LYS A 78 -0.25 16.02 7.32
C LYS A 78 0.63 15.10 6.48
N GLY A 79 0.01 14.25 5.64
CA GLY A 79 0.74 13.23 4.88
C GLY A 79 1.18 12.06 5.76
N GLN A 80 2.33 11.45 5.42
CA GLN A 80 2.86 10.31 6.16
C GLN A 80 3.22 10.68 7.60
N VAL A 81 2.65 9.97 8.57
CA VAL A 81 2.87 10.20 10.01
C VAL A 81 3.56 9.04 10.73
N ALA A 82 3.63 7.86 10.09
CA ALA A 82 4.34 6.71 10.66
C ALA A 82 4.79 5.74 9.57
N LYS A 83 5.80 4.94 9.89
CA LYS A 83 6.28 3.81 9.10
C LYS A 83 6.41 2.58 10.01
N ARG A 84 5.92 1.42 9.55
CA ARG A 84 6.00 0.14 10.25
C ARG A 84 6.72 -0.88 9.39
N THR A 85 7.55 -1.73 10.01
CA THR A 85 8.10 -2.91 9.33
C THR A 85 7.14 -4.08 9.50
N LEU A 86 6.64 -4.63 8.40
CA LEU A 86 5.71 -5.76 8.37
C LEU A 86 6.42 -7.11 8.23
N SER A 87 7.61 -7.12 7.62
CA SER A 87 8.38 -8.34 7.45
C SER A 87 9.87 -8.05 7.40
N ARG A 88 10.66 -9.10 7.63
CA ARG A 88 12.05 -9.18 7.17
C ARG A 88 12.10 -9.17 5.62
N PRO A 89 13.29 -9.03 5.01
CA PRO A 89 13.46 -9.18 3.58
C PRO A 89 12.80 -10.43 3.02
N LEU A 90 12.17 -10.31 1.86
CA LEU A 90 11.42 -11.38 1.21
C LEU A 90 11.38 -11.18 -0.31
N PRO A 91 11.14 -12.25 -1.10
CA PRO A 91 11.09 -12.15 -2.56
C PRO A 91 10.00 -11.18 -3.04
N ALA A 92 10.31 -10.35 -4.04
CA ALA A 92 9.35 -9.39 -4.58
C ALA A 92 8.06 -10.05 -5.12
N LYS A 93 8.17 -11.29 -5.63
CA LYS A 93 7.03 -12.10 -6.10
C LYS A 93 6.01 -12.40 -5.00
N GLU A 94 6.45 -12.50 -3.75
CA GLU A 94 5.58 -12.78 -2.60
C GLU A 94 5.10 -11.51 -1.90
N ALA A 95 5.89 -10.45 -1.99
CA ALA A 95 5.71 -9.23 -1.22
C ALA A 95 4.37 -8.54 -1.48
N MET A 96 3.98 -8.37 -2.75
CA MET A 96 2.73 -7.69 -3.11
C MET A 96 1.49 -8.40 -2.55
N GLY A 97 1.39 -9.71 -2.73
CA GLY A 97 0.26 -10.49 -2.20
C GLY A 97 0.22 -10.50 -0.67
N ARG A 98 1.39 -10.49 -0.02
CA ARG A 98 1.48 -10.35 1.45
C ARG A 98 1.04 -8.97 1.92
N ALA A 99 1.40 -7.90 1.22
CA ALA A 99 0.97 -6.54 1.50
C ALA A 99 -0.56 -6.40 1.37
N GLU A 100 -1.14 -6.91 0.28
CA GLU A 100 -2.58 -6.90 0.06
C GLU A 100 -3.33 -7.64 1.16
N ARG A 101 -2.93 -8.88 1.47
CA ARG A 101 -3.54 -9.68 2.53
C ARG A 101 -3.43 -8.98 3.89
N TYR A 102 -2.28 -8.39 4.20
CA TYR A 102 -2.08 -7.68 5.46
C TYR A 102 -2.99 -6.45 5.57
N LEU A 103 -3.08 -5.64 4.52
CA LEU A 103 -3.93 -4.46 4.49
C LEU A 103 -5.40 -4.83 4.63
N ARG A 104 -5.90 -5.84 3.90
CA ARG A 104 -7.28 -6.32 4.05
C ARG A 104 -7.57 -6.78 5.47
N ALA A 105 -6.70 -7.60 6.05
CA ALA A 105 -6.87 -8.12 7.41
C ALA A 105 -6.87 -7.05 8.50
N ASN A 106 -6.28 -5.87 8.24
CA ASN A 106 -6.14 -4.79 9.21
C ASN A 106 -6.88 -3.51 8.81
N ALA A 107 -7.64 -3.52 7.71
CA ALA A 107 -8.23 -2.34 7.10
C ALA A 107 -9.13 -1.59 8.10
N GLN A 108 -10.00 -2.32 8.82
CA GLN A 108 -10.88 -1.74 9.82
C GLN A 108 -10.11 -0.94 10.88
N ASN A 109 -9.01 -1.49 11.41
CA ASN A 109 -8.21 -0.82 12.44
C ASN A 109 -7.57 0.47 11.91
N TYR A 110 -7.04 0.44 10.68
CA TYR A 110 -6.41 1.62 10.09
C TYR A 110 -7.43 2.69 9.73
N VAL A 111 -8.59 2.31 9.20
CA VAL A 111 -9.68 3.24 8.86
C VAL A 111 -10.27 3.86 10.11
N THR A 112 -10.62 3.07 11.14
CA THR A 112 -11.14 3.61 12.41
C THR A 112 -10.14 4.55 13.09
N ARG A 113 -8.83 4.31 12.95
CA ARG A 113 -7.82 5.28 13.41
C ARG A 113 -7.83 6.55 12.55
N PHE A 114 -7.89 6.40 11.24
CA PHE A 114 -7.86 7.50 10.27
C PHE A 114 -9.05 8.43 10.44
N GLU A 115 -10.25 7.87 10.65
CA GLU A 115 -11.50 8.60 10.88
C GLU A 115 -11.46 9.49 12.13
N ARG A 116 -10.59 9.22 13.10
CA ARG A 116 -10.41 10.08 14.29
C ARG A 116 -9.71 11.41 13.98
N TRP A 117 -9.23 11.58 12.76
CA TRP A 117 -8.59 12.81 12.28
C TRP A 117 -9.42 13.55 11.22
N LEU A 118 -10.56 12.99 10.84
CA LEU A 118 -11.55 13.63 9.97
C LEU A 118 -12.51 14.48 10.81
#